data_AF-A0A3M0XDG1-F1
#
_entry.id   AF-A0A3M0XDG1-F1
#
_cell.length_a   1.000
_cell.length_b   1.000
_cell.length_c   1.000
_cell.angle_alpha   90.00
_cell.angle_beta   90.00
_cell.angle_gamma   90.00
#
_symmetry.space_group_name_H-M   'P 1'
#
loop_
_entity.id
_entity.type
_entity.pdbx_description
1 polymer ?
#
loop_
_entity_poly.entity_id
_entity_poly.type
_entity_poly.pdbx_seq_one_letter_code
_entity_poly.pdbx_strand_id
1 'polypeptide(L)' 'GLEATRRIRQNERGADVPIIALTALAMPGDQERCLAAGADAYLSKPVSLKQLSQTIERHLAVNK' A
#
# COMPACT_ATOMS: atom_id res chain seq x y z
N GLY A 1 -0.41 4.09 -9.89
CA GLY A 1 -0.11 3.23 -8.75
C GLY A 1 1.38 3.15 -8.55
N LEU A 2 2.03 2.11 -9.08
CA LEU A 2 3.45 1.80 -8.88
C LEU A 2 4.40 2.98 -9.05
N GLU A 3 4.30 3.72 -10.16
CA GLU A 3 5.17 4.88 -10.41
C GLU A 3 4.97 6.00 -9.39
N ALA A 4 3.72 6.26 -8.99
CA ALA A 4 3.42 7.24 -7.95
C ALA A 4 4.01 6.79 -6.60
N THR A 5 3.88 5.51 -6.25
CA THR A 5 4.49 4.93 -5.04
C THR A 5 6.00 5.15 -5.03
N ARG A 6 6.70 4.86 -6.14
CA ARG A 6 8.15 5.08 -6.24
C ARG A 6 8.53 6.55 -6.02
N ARG A 7 7.79 7.47 -6.65
CA ARG A 7 8.04 8.91 -6.49
C ARG A 7 7.76 9.41 -5.08
N ILE A 8 6.73 8.88 -4.42
CA ILE A 8 6.44 9.20 -3.01
C ILE A 8 7.60 8.75 -2.12
N ARG A 9 8.13 7.54 -2.32
CA ARG A 9 9.27 7.01 -1.55
C ARG A 9 10.59 7.74 -1.81
N GLN A 10 10.76 8.35 -2.98
CA GLN A 10 11.93 9.19 -3.29
C GLN A 10 11.86 10.58 -2.64
N ASN A 11 10.71 10.99 -2.12
CA ASN A 11 10.54 12.26 -1.42
C ASN A 11 10.74 12.04 0.09
N GLU A 12 11.60 12.82 0.74
CA GLU A 12 11.87 12.73 2.18
C GLU A 12 10.59 12.80 3.03
N ARG A 13 9.61 13.64 2.63
CA ARG A 13 8.33 13.75 3.34
C ARG A 13 7.40 12.56 3.10
N GLY A 14 7.65 11.79 2.05
CA GLY A 14 6.87 10.61 1.67
C GLY A 14 7.52 9.29 2.07
N ALA A 15 8.77 9.32 2.54
CA ALA A 15 9.55 8.13 2.87
C ALA A 15 8.84 7.24 3.91
N ASP A 16 8.23 7.84 4.93
CA ASP A 16 7.58 7.13 6.04
C ASP A 16 6.04 7.14 5.98
N VAL A 17 5.46 7.73 4.93
CA VAL A 17 4.00 7.76 4.77
C VAL A 17 3.51 6.35 4.45
N PRO A 18 2.54 5.77 5.19
CA PRO A 18 2.02 4.46 4.86
C PRO A 18 1.29 4.43 3.51
N ILE A 19 1.61 3.45 2.67
CA ILE A 19 1.02 3.25 1.34
C ILE A 19 0.38 1.86 1.27
N ILE A 20 -0.94 1.83 1.13
CA ILE A 20 -1.71 0.61 0.89
C ILE A 20 -2.09 0.55 -0.59
N ALA A 21 -1.58 -0.43 -1.32
CA ALA A 21 -1.93 -0.66 -2.72
C ALA A 21 -3.27 -1.40 -2.83
N LEU A 22 -4.20 -0.86 -3.62
CA LEU A 22 -5.51 -1.47 -3.88
C LEU A 22 -5.64 -1.80 -5.37
N THR A 23 -5.81 -3.08 -5.74
CA THR A 23 -5.98 -3.48 -7.15
C THR A 23 -7.41 -3.96 -7.46
N ALA A 24 -7.88 -3.73 -8.68
CA ALA A 24 -9.12 -4.33 -9.18
C ALA A 24 -8.90 -5.73 -9.80
N LEU A 25 -7.69 -6.01 -10.26
CA LEU A 25 -7.31 -7.25 -10.92
C LEU A 25 -6.00 -7.72 -10.28
N ALA A 26 -6.07 -8.71 -9.40
CA ALA A 26 -4.90 -9.28 -8.76
C ALA A 26 -4.30 -10.33 -9.68
N MET A 27 -3.31 -9.95 -10.48
CA MET A 27 -2.56 -10.90 -11.29
C MET A 27 -1.41 -11.52 -10.47
N PRO A 28 -0.94 -12.74 -10.81
CA PRO A 28 0.28 -13.28 -10.22
C PRO A 28 1.43 -12.27 -10.34
N GLY A 29 2.12 -12.00 -9.23
CA GLY A 29 3.21 -11.02 -9.20
C GLY A 29 2.80 -9.58 -8.87
N ASP A 30 1.51 -9.23 -8.87
CA ASP A 30 1.11 -7.83 -8.62
C ASP A 30 1.38 -7.39 -7.18
N GLN A 31 1.22 -8.29 -6.21
CA GLN A 31 1.54 -8.00 -4.82
C GLN A 31 3.04 -7.68 -4.70
N GLU A 32 3.89 -8.53 -5.24
CA GLU A 32 5.35 -8.38 -5.25
C GLU A 32 5.76 -7.08 -5.94
N ARG A 33 5.15 -6.75 -7.08
CA ARG A 33 5.41 -5.49 -7.79
C ARG A 33 5.01 -4.26 -6.98
N CYS A 34 3.89 -4.32 -6.25
CA CYS A 34 3.46 -3.22 -5.38
C CYS A 34 4.41 -3.04 -4.20
N LEU A 35 4.78 -4.13 -3.52
CA LEU A 35 5.72 -4.10 -2.40
C LEU A 35 7.10 -3.63 -2.84
N ALA A 36 7.61 -4.12 -3.98
CA ALA A 36 8.89 -3.68 -4.54
C ALA A 36 8.88 -2.22 -5.01
N ALA A 37 7.72 -1.67 -5.37
CA ALA A 37 7.58 -0.24 -5.64
C ALA A 37 7.57 0.62 -4.37
N GLY A 38 7.47 -0.02 -3.19
CA GLY A 38 7.50 0.62 -1.88
C GLY A 38 6.13 0.71 -1.19
N ALA A 39 5.14 -0.10 -1.54
CA ALA A 39 3.91 -0.19 -0.75
C ALA A 39 4.14 -0.99 0.55
N ASP A 40 3.45 -0.62 1.63
CA ASP A 40 3.52 -1.32 2.93
C ASP A 40 2.50 -2.44 3.03
N ALA A 41 1.40 -2.32 2.29
CA ALA A 41 0.36 -3.34 2.20
C ALA A 41 -0.24 -3.40 0.80
N TYR A 42 -0.92 -4.52 0.56
CA TYR A 42 -1.61 -4.81 -0.68
C TYR A 42 -2.98 -5.42 -0.37
N LEU A 43 -4.01 -4.97 -1.08
CA LEU A 43 -5.38 -5.43 -0.96
C LEU A 43 -6.00 -5.53 -2.37
N SER A 44 -6.81 -6.58 -2.60
CA SER A 44 -7.55 -6.76 -3.86
C SER A 44 -9.01 -6.34 -3.70
N LYS A 45 -9.61 -5.82 -4.77
CA LYS A 45 -11.06 -5.61 -4.86
C LYS A 45 -11.76 -6.93 -5.23
N PRO A 46 -13.01 -7.11 -4.79
CA PRO A 46 -13.72 -6.26 -3.84
C PRO A 46 -13.10 -6.35 -2.44
N VAL A 47 -12.87 -5.20 -1.82
CA VAL A 47 -12.32 -5.11 -0.46
C VAL A 47 -13.47 -4.77 0.49
N SER A 48 -13.52 -5.43 1.64
CA SER A 48 -14.48 -5.06 2.68
C SER A 48 -14.00 -3.80 3.44
N LEU A 49 -14.94 -2.95 3.87
CA LEU A 49 -14.60 -1.77 4.68
C LEU A 49 -13.89 -2.19 5.98
N LYS A 50 -14.30 -3.29 6.60
CA LYS A 50 -13.64 -3.84 7.80
C LYS A 50 -12.17 -4.15 7.55
N GLN A 51 -11.85 -4.86 6.46
CA GLN A 51 -10.48 -5.20 6.11
C GLN A 51 -9.64 -3.95 5.80
N LEU A 52 -10.22 -2.97 5.09
CA LEU A 52 -9.55 -1.70 4.82
C LEU A 52 -9.25 -0.93 6.11
N SER A 53 -10.24 -0.76 6.99
CA SER A 53 -10.07 -0.06 8.27
C SER A 53 -9.01 -0.73 9.15
N GLN A 54 -9.03 -2.05 9.28
CA GLN A 54 -8.03 -2.79 10.06
C GLN A 54 -6.61 -2.64 9.49
N THR A 55 -6.48 -2.57 8.16
CA THR A 55 -5.18 -2.36 7.52
C THR A 55 -4.67 -0.95 7.80
N ILE A 56 -5.54 0.06 7.69
CA ILE A 56 -5.20 1.45 8.02
C ILE A 56 -4.77 1.57 9.49
N GLU A 57 -5.57 1.06 10.43
CA GLU A 57 -5.27 1.10 11.86
C GLU A 57 -3.91 0.46 12.19
N ARG A 58 -3.62 -0.69 11.57
CA ARG A 58 -2.33 -1.38 11.75
C ARG A 58 -1.15 -0.49 11.36
N HIS A 59 -1.23 0.21 10.23
CA HIS A 59 -0.12 1.05 9.76
C HIS A 59 -0.04 2.41 10.46
N LEU A 60 -1.14 2.92 11.02
CA LEU A 60 -1.10 4.12 11.87
C LEU A 60 -0.53 3.84 13.26
N ALA A 61 -0.76 2.64 13.81
CA ALA A 61 -0.26 2.25 15.13
C ALA A 61 1.27 2.05 15.18
N VAL A 62 1.90 1.73 14.05
CA VAL A 62 3.35 1.49 13.94
C VAL A 62 4.15 2.80 13.91
N ASN A 63 3.52 3.92 13.58
CA ASN A 63 4.15 5.24 13.49
C ASN A 63 3.93 6.11 14.76
N LYS A 64 3.68 5.47 15.92
CA LYS A 64 3.61 6.13 17.23
C LYS A 64 4.88 5.93 18.04
#